data_AF-A0A9N9AB82-F1
#
_entry.id   AF-A0A9N9AB82-F1
#
_cell.length_a   1.000
_cell.length_b   1.000
_cell.length_c   1.000
_cell.angle_alpha   90.00
_cell.angle_beta   90.00
_cell.angle_gamma   90.00
#
_symmetry.space_group_name_H-M   'P 1'
#
loop_
_entity.id
_entity.type
_entity.pdbx_description
1 polymer ?
#
loop_
_entity_poly.entity_id
_entity_poly.type
_entity_poly.pdbx_seq_one_letter_code
_entity_poly.pdbx_strand_id
1 'polypeptide(L)'
;MSLEEKREKINNEVYDTEIGNYDKSLERKIERIIAVDRLKSEGGSGEVDRSAARSQIKRALTDIRVYIYFGILGFGSIPSFALSFFLPVLVKQLGYSDVQAQLMTVPPFIFATICMTIISWLSDKYKFRAWGIVAGDIMSIVGFAGIVATSALDKNLYNLRYFFTTLLACGVCTVLPCVLAIVLKLHLDHINKKRDLDLLSRHNVSLNDSELRNSKKIREMAMKLVEHEPKCDEVLCDYHPNWRYIT
;
A
#
# COMPACT_ATOMS: atom_id res chain seq x y z
N MET A 1 62.57 -19.39 -27.76
CA MET A 1 61.32 -19.92 -27.17
C MET A 1 60.99 -21.21 -27.90
N SER A 2 61.13 -22.34 -27.24
CA SER A 2 60.90 -23.66 -27.86
C SER A 2 59.41 -23.85 -28.13
N LEU A 3 59.06 -24.73 -29.08
CA LEU A 3 57.65 -25.03 -29.39
C LEU A 3 56.90 -25.58 -28.16
N GLU A 4 57.62 -26.24 -27.25
CA GLU A 4 57.06 -26.78 -26.01
C GLU A 4 56.67 -25.66 -25.03
N GLU A 5 57.52 -24.63 -24.85
CA GLU A 5 57.20 -23.48 -24.01
C GLU A 5 55.96 -22.72 -24.50
N LYS A 6 55.80 -22.59 -25.83
CA LYS A 6 54.60 -21.97 -26.41
C LYS A 6 53.34 -22.79 -26.16
N ARG A 7 53.45 -24.12 -26.23
CA ARG A 7 52.32 -25.03 -26.02
C ARG A 7 51.88 -25.03 -24.56
N GLU A 8 52.82 -25.00 -23.64
CA GLU A 8 52.54 -24.94 -22.20
C GLU A 8 51.87 -23.61 -21.82
N LYS A 9 52.32 -22.50 -22.41
CA LYS A 9 51.71 -21.18 -22.18
C LYS A 9 50.26 -21.09 -22.68
N ILE A 10 49.99 -21.64 -23.86
CA ILE A 10 48.62 -21.71 -24.41
C ILE A 10 47.72 -22.60 -23.54
N ASN A 11 48.23 -23.74 -23.07
CA ASN A 11 47.47 -24.63 -22.20
C ASN A 11 47.11 -23.95 -20.87
N ASN A 12 48.02 -23.19 -20.27
CA ASN A 12 47.75 -22.45 -19.03
C ASN A 12 46.74 -21.31 -19.24
N GLU A 13 46.83 -20.57 -20.35
CA GLU A 13 45.83 -19.53 -20.69
C GLU A 13 44.43 -20.11 -20.95
N VAL A 14 44.34 -21.25 -21.64
CA VAL A 14 43.06 -21.94 -21.86
C VAL A 14 42.48 -22.44 -20.54
N TYR A 15 43.32 -23.00 -19.66
CA TYR A 15 42.92 -23.50 -18.34
C TYR A 15 42.39 -22.37 -17.43
N ASP A 16 43.10 -21.23 -17.38
CA ASP A 16 42.68 -20.05 -16.60
C ASP A 16 41.36 -19.46 -17.14
N THR A 17 41.16 -19.48 -18.47
CA THR A 17 39.93 -19.00 -19.10
C THR A 17 38.74 -19.91 -18.80
N GLU A 18 38.94 -21.23 -18.79
CA GLU A 18 37.89 -22.19 -18.44
C GLU A 18 37.49 -22.10 -16.96
N ILE A 19 38.46 -21.95 -16.05
CA ILE A 19 38.20 -21.76 -14.63
C ILE A 19 37.43 -20.46 -14.39
N GLY A 20 37.83 -19.35 -15.02
CA GLY A 20 37.12 -18.07 -14.88
C GLY A 20 35.68 -18.11 -15.42
N ASN A 21 35.43 -18.86 -16.49
CA ASN A 21 34.07 -19.08 -17.01
C ASN A 21 33.22 -19.97 -16.10
N TYR A 22 33.83 -20.98 -15.47
CA TYR A 22 33.17 -21.85 -14.51
C TYR A 22 32.75 -21.06 -13.26
N ASP A 23 33.62 -20.22 -12.73
CA ASP A 23 33.36 -19.41 -11.53
C ASP A 23 32.21 -18.41 -11.77
N LYS A 24 32.24 -17.68 -12.89
CA LYS A 24 31.12 -16.80 -13.32
C LYS A 24 29.80 -17.53 -13.57
N SER A 25 29.84 -18.82 -13.91
CA SER A 25 28.65 -19.66 -14.07
C SER A 25 28.09 -20.10 -12.71
N LEU A 26 28.99 -20.38 -11.77
CA LEU A 26 28.66 -20.74 -10.39
C LEU A 26 28.07 -19.56 -9.63
N GLU A 27 28.67 -18.38 -9.72
CA GLU A 27 28.14 -17.13 -9.13
C GLU A 27 26.72 -16.85 -9.62
N ARG A 28 26.47 -16.90 -10.94
CA ARG A 28 25.13 -16.72 -11.51
C ARG A 28 24.11 -17.75 -11.02
N LYS A 29 24.53 -18.98 -10.73
CA LYS A 29 23.64 -20.00 -10.13
C LYS A 29 23.34 -19.68 -8.66
N ILE A 30 24.34 -19.27 -7.89
CA ILE A 30 24.19 -18.87 -6.48
C ILE A 30 23.27 -17.65 -6.37
N GLU A 31 23.47 -16.62 -7.19
CA GLU A 31 22.60 -15.43 -7.24
C GLU A 31 21.16 -15.80 -7.56
N ARG A 32 20.93 -16.69 -8.54
CA ARG A 32 19.58 -17.19 -8.85
C ARG A 32 18.96 -17.94 -7.68
N ILE A 33 19.71 -18.78 -6.98
CA ILE A 33 19.21 -19.51 -5.81
C ILE A 33 18.83 -18.54 -4.68
N ILE A 34 19.68 -17.56 -4.39
CA ILE A 34 19.40 -16.51 -3.41
C ILE A 34 18.20 -15.66 -3.82
N ALA A 35 18.07 -15.32 -5.11
CA ALA A 35 16.92 -14.59 -5.63
C ALA A 35 15.62 -15.40 -5.49
N VAL A 36 15.65 -16.70 -5.80
CA VAL A 36 14.51 -17.61 -5.62
C VAL A 36 14.15 -17.76 -4.14
N ASP A 37 15.13 -17.81 -3.24
CA ASP A 37 14.89 -17.92 -1.79
C ASP A 37 14.30 -16.63 -1.21
N ARG A 38 14.77 -15.46 -1.66
CA ARG A 38 14.17 -14.16 -1.34
C ARG A 38 12.72 -14.08 -1.83
N LEU A 39 12.46 -14.52 -3.07
CA LEU A 39 11.12 -14.60 -3.62
C LEU A 39 10.21 -15.54 -2.80
N LYS A 40 10.70 -16.69 -2.33
CA LYS A 40 9.95 -17.58 -1.42
C LYS A 40 9.62 -16.92 -0.09
N SER A 41 10.48 -16.03 0.41
CA SER A 41 10.25 -15.26 1.63
C SER A 41 9.36 -14.02 1.44
N GLU A 42 9.19 -13.54 0.20
CA GLU A 42 8.51 -12.28 -0.14
C GLU A 42 7.20 -12.44 -0.92
N GLY A 43 6.99 -13.55 -1.64
CA GLY A 43 5.83 -13.73 -2.52
C GLY A 43 5.38 -15.19 -2.63
N GLY A 44 4.13 -15.45 -2.25
CA GLY A 44 3.47 -16.74 -2.45
C GLY A 44 3.35 -17.07 -3.94
N SER A 45 4.24 -17.93 -4.45
CA SER A 45 4.04 -18.74 -5.67
C SER A 45 5.19 -19.73 -5.93
N GLY A 46 5.75 -20.32 -4.88
CA GLY A 46 6.47 -21.61 -4.98
C GLY A 46 5.61 -22.68 -4.33
N GLU A 47 5.72 -23.95 -4.77
CA GLU A 47 5.00 -25.11 -4.19
C GLU A 47 4.90 -24.98 -2.67
N VAL A 48 3.73 -24.53 -2.23
CA VAL A 48 3.53 -24.20 -0.82
C VAL A 48 3.37 -25.54 -0.13
N ASP A 49 4.35 -25.90 0.68
CA ASP A 49 4.22 -27.05 1.56
C ASP A 49 2.91 -26.88 2.35
N ARG A 50 1.91 -27.75 2.11
CA ARG A 50 0.53 -27.56 2.61
C ARG A 50 0.50 -27.45 4.13
N SER A 51 1.49 -28.05 4.81
CA SER A 51 1.70 -27.94 6.25
C SER A 51 2.13 -26.52 6.66
N ALA A 52 3.09 -25.93 5.94
CA ALA A 52 3.52 -24.56 6.14
C ALA A 52 2.39 -23.55 5.86
N ALA A 53 1.60 -23.79 4.81
CA ALA A 53 0.42 -22.96 4.47
C ALA A 53 -0.60 -22.90 5.61
N ARG A 54 -0.97 -24.05 6.18
CA ARG A 54 -1.93 -24.11 7.30
C ARG A 54 -1.41 -23.41 8.54
N SER A 55 -0.13 -23.56 8.86
CA SER A 55 0.51 -22.87 9.98
C SER A 55 0.51 -21.34 9.78
N GLN A 56 0.82 -20.87 8.56
CA GLN A 56 0.79 -19.46 8.21
C GLN A 56 -0.63 -18.88 8.25
N ILE A 57 -1.63 -19.58 7.71
CA ILE A 57 -3.04 -19.16 7.77
C ILE A 57 -3.50 -19.07 9.23
N LYS A 58 -3.17 -20.07 10.06
CA LYS A 58 -3.53 -20.06 11.48
C LYS A 58 -2.89 -18.87 12.20
N ARG A 59 -1.61 -18.58 11.92
CA ARG A 59 -0.91 -17.41 12.47
C ARG A 59 -1.55 -16.10 12.02
N ALA A 60 -1.90 -15.97 10.74
CA ALA A 60 -2.55 -14.79 10.19
C ALA A 60 -3.93 -14.56 10.83
N LEU A 61 -4.72 -15.61 11.03
CA LEU A 61 -6.02 -15.53 11.70
C LEU A 61 -5.93 -15.21 13.19
N THR A 62 -4.80 -15.49 13.85
CA THR A 62 -4.58 -15.13 15.26
C THR A 62 -3.93 -13.76 15.45
N ASP A 63 -3.51 -13.09 14.38
CA ASP A 63 -2.85 -11.79 14.48
C ASP A 63 -3.89 -10.66 14.66
N ILE A 64 -3.87 -10.03 15.83
CA ILE A 64 -4.73 -8.88 16.16
C ILE A 64 -4.62 -7.74 15.14
N ARG A 65 -3.47 -7.58 14.49
CA ARG A 65 -3.25 -6.52 13.49
C ARG A 65 -4.15 -6.72 12.28
N VAL A 66 -4.37 -7.98 11.86
CA VAL A 66 -5.26 -8.30 10.74
C VAL A 66 -6.67 -7.84 11.02
N TYR A 67 -7.17 -8.07 12.25
CA TYR A 67 -8.48 -7.59 12.66
C TYR A 67 -8.57 -6.06 12.73
N ILE A 68 -7.50 -5.38 13.15
CA ILE A 68 -7.47 -3.91 13.14
C ILE A 68 -7.55 -3.37 11.70
N TYR A 69 -6.78 -3.94 10.76
CA TYR A 69 -6.87 -3.57 9.34
C TYR A 69 -8.27 -3.84 8.77
N PHE A 70 -8.83 -5.01 9.08
CA PHE A 70 -10.18 -5.37 8.66
C PHE A 70 -11.22 -4.40 9.22
N GLY A 71 -11.10 -4.00 10.49
CA GLY A 71 -11.97 -3.01 11.12
C GLY A 71 -11.88 -1.67 10.40
N ILE A 72 -10.67 -1.12 10.22
CA ILE A 72 -10.48 0.20 9.58
C ILE A 72 -11.04 0.20 8.15
N LEU A 73 -10.74 -0.82 7.35
CA LEU A 73 -11.26 -0.95 5.99
C LEU A 73 -12.78 -1.19 5.97
N GLY A 74 -13.27 -2.05 6.85
CA GLY A 74 -14.69 -2.39 6.95
C GLY A 74 -15.54 -1.19 7.34
N PHE A 75 -15.20 -0.49 8.42
CA PHE A 75 -15.95 0.67 8.89
C PHE A 75 -15.94 1.83 7.89
N GLY A 76 -14.87 2.01 7.10
CA GLY A 76 -14.84 3.02 6.03
C GLY A 76 -15.63 2.62 4.77
N SER A 77 -15.62 1.33 4.41
CA SER A 77 -16.21 0.85 3.15
C SER A 77 -17.71 0.57 3.25
N ILE A 78 -18.18 0.03 4.39
CA ILE A 78 -19.59 -0.36 4.57
C ILE A 78 -20.55 0.81 4.35
N PRO A 79 -20.35 2.01 4.95
CA PRO A 79 -21.22 3.16 4.72
C PRO A 79 -21.22 3.63 3.26
N SER A 80 -20.08 3.50 2.57
CA SER A 80 -19.92 3.87 1.15
C SER A 80 -20.75 2.99 0.23
N PHE A 81 -20.73 1.68 0.46
CA PHE A 81 -21.58 0.75 -0.27
C PHE A 81 -23.06 0.94 0.08
N ALA A 82 -23.38 1.06 1.37
CA ALA A 82 -24.75 1.29 1.81
C ALA A 82 -25.35 2.53 1.15
N LEU A 83 -24.63 3.66 1.17
CA LEU A 83 -25.09 4.88 0.52
C LEU A 83 -25.31 4.66 -0.97
N SER A 84 -24.37 4.04 -1.69
CA SER A 84 -24.51 3.80 -3.13
C SER A 84 -25.74 2.97 -3.49
N PHE A 85 -26.11 2.00 -2.65
CA PHE A 85 -27.32 1.19 -2.85
C PHE A 85 -28.62 1.91 -2.45
N PHE A 86 -28.59 2.70 -1.36
CA PHE A 86 -29.78 3.39 -0.87
C PHE A 86 -30.02 4.75 -1.53
N LEU A 87 -29.03 5.35 -2.18
CA LEU A 87 -29.14 6.67 -2.78
C LEU A 87 -30.27 6.77 -3.82
N PRO A 88 -30.44 5.82 -4.78
CA PRO A 88 -31.58 5.86 -5.70
C PRO A 88 -32.93 5.76 -4.98
N VAL A 89 -32.99 4.97 -3.90
CA VAL A 89 -34.20 4.80 -3.08
C VAL A 89 -34.51 6.08 -2.30
N LEU A 90 -33.50 6.73 -1.70
CA LEU A 90 -33.64 8.00 -1.00
C LEU A 90 -34.14 9.10 -1.94
N VAL A 91 -33.61 9.14 -3.17
CA VAL A 91 -34.07 10.08 -4.20
C VAL A 91 -35.49 9.73 -4.66
N LYS A 92 -35.82 8.45 -4.87
CA LYS A 92 -37.20 8.04 -5.22
C LYS A 92 -38.21 8.47 -4.16
N GLN A 93 -37.84 8.43 -2.88
CA GLN A 93 -38.70 8.91 -1.78
C GLN A 93 -39.00 10.42 -1.85
N LEU A 94 -38.27 11.20 -2.66
CA LEU A 94 -38.56 12.62 -2.90
C LEU A 94 -39.67 12.84 -3.96
N GLY A 95 -40.22 11.77 -4.54
CA GLY A 95 -41.32 11.84 -5.52
C GLY A 95 -40.89 11.74 -6.99
N TYR A 96 -39.62 11.39 -7.25
CA TYR A 96 -39.14 11.13 -8.61
C TYR A 96 -39.55 9.73 -9.09
N SER A 97 -39.80 9.59 -10.39
CA SER A 97 -40.00 8.28 -11.02
C SER A 97 -38.71 7.44 -11.00
N ASP A 98 -38.79 6.11 -11.15
CA ASP A 98 -37.63 5.21 -11.05
C ASP A 98 -36.44 5.62 -11.94
N VAL A 99 -36.73 5.97 -13.19
CA VAL A 99 -35.70 6.41 -14.16
C VAL A 99 -35.14 7.78 -13.78
N GLN A 100 -36.00 8.71 -13.36
CA GLN A 100 -35.57 10.04 -12.95
C GLN A 100 -34.76 10.01 -11.65
N ALA A 101 -35.09 9.11 -10.72
CA ALA A 101 -34.38 8.97 -9.45
C ALA A 101 -32.92 8.53 -9.67
N GLN A 102 -32.69 7.58 -10.58
CA GLN A 102 -31.34 7.18 -10.97
C GLN A 102 -30.57 8.35 -11.61
N LEU A 103 -31.20 9.08 -12.54
CA LEU A 103 -30.56 10.23 -13.18
C LEU A 103 -30.18 11.31 -12.17
N MET A 104 -31.01 11.49 -11.14
CA MET A 104 -30.80 12.48 -10.08
C MET A 104 -29.82 12.01 -8.99
N THR A 105 -29.26 10.81 -9.09
CA THR A 105 -28.09 10.41 -8.27
C THR A 105 -26.76 10.92 -8.82
N VAL A 106 -26.72 11.32 -10.11
CA VAL A 106 -25.51 11.79 -10.77
C VAL A 106 -24.96 13.08 -10.14
N PRO A 107 -25.77 14.13 -9.89
CA PRO A 107 -25.25 15.36 -9.30
C PRO A 107 -24.60 15.16 -7.92
N PRO A 108 -25.19 14.39 -6.97
CA PRO A 108 -24.57 14.08 -5.70
C PRO A 108 -23.17 13.45 -5.84
N PHE A 109 -23.00 12.51 -6.78
CA PHE A 109 -21.70 11.89 -7.02
C PHE A 109 -20.68 12.84 -7.64
N ILE A 110 -21.09 13.76 -8.52
CA ILE A 110 -20.20 14.78 -9.07
C ILE A 110 -19.67 15.70 -7.96
N PHE A 111 -20.57 16.23 -7.12
CA PHE A 111 -20.17 17.06 -5.98
C PHE A 111 -19.30 16.30 -4.98
N ALA A 112 -19.64 15.03 -4.71
CA ALA A 112 -18.85 14.16 -3.85
C ALA A 112 -17.44 13.95 -4.40
N THR A 113 -17.29 13.77 -5.72
CA THR A 113 -15.99 13.59 -6.37
C THR A 113 -15.12 14.85 -6.24
N ILE A 114 -15.71 16.04 -6.42
CA ILE A 114 -15.00 17.32 -6.25
C ILE A 114 -14.55 17.48 -4.79
N CYS A 115 -15.45 17.29 -3.82
CA CYS A 115 -15.14 17.41 -2.40
C CYS A 115 -14.06 16.41 -1.96
N MET A 116 -14.21 15.15 -2.38
CA MET A 116 -13.25 14.07 -2.15
C MET A 116 -11.86 14.46 -2.65
N THR A 117 -11.77 14.99 -3.88
CA THR A 117 -10.49 15.39 -4.48
C THR A 117 -9.83 16.51 -3.69
N ILE A 118 -10.59 17.52 -3.27
CA ILE A 118 -10.08 18.65 -2.48
C ILE A 118 -9.57 18.18 -1.11
N ILE A 119 -10.36 17.37 -0.40
CA ILE A 119 -9.99 16.89 0.94
C ILE A 119 -8.79 15.94 0.85
N SER A 120 -8.75 15.08 -0.17
CA SER A 120 -7.61 14.19 -0.42
C SER A 120 -6.33 14.99 -0.68
N TRP A 121 -6.40 16.01 -1.55
CA TRP A 121 -5.26 16.89 -1.82
C TRP A 121 -4.79 17.65 -0.57
N LEU A 122 -5.73 18.15 0.23
CA LEU A 122 -5.43 18.86 1.47
C LEU A 122 -4.76 17.95 2.51
N SER A 123 -5.27 16.72 2.62
CA SER A 123 -4.77 15.68 3.51
C SER A 123 -3.32 15.31 3.20
N ASP A 124 -2.99 15.15 1.91
CA ASP A 124 -1.62 14.87 1.47
C ASP A 124 -0.70 16.07 1.68
N LYS A 125 -1.16 17.30 1.41
CA LYS A 125 -0.36 18.51 1.58
C LYS A 125 0.06 18.74 3.04
N TYR A 126 -0.85 18.56 3.99
CA TYR A 126 -0.57 18.83 5.40
C TYR A 126 -0.10 17.60 6.20
N LYS A 127 0.05 16.43 5.55
CA LYS A 127 0.46 15.17 6.19
C LYS A 127 -0.44 14.75 7.37
N PHE A 128 -1.66 15.28 7.43
CA PHE A 128 -2.64 15.08 8.50
C PHE A 128 -3.74 14.10 8.08
N ARG A 129 -3.34 12.90 7.63
CA ARG A 129 -4.25 11.91 7.01
C ARG A 129 -5.45 11.49 7.88
N ALA A 130 -5.26 11.42 9.19
CA ALA A 130 -6.35 11.07 10.12
C ALA A 130 -7.43 12.16 10.21
N TRP A 131 -7.06 13.43 10.05
CA TRP A 131 -8.00 14.55 10.12
C TRP A 131 -8.94 14.59 8.91
N GLY A 132 -8.48 14.15 7.74
CA GLY A 132 -9.34 14.02 6.56
C GLY A 132 -10.48 13.02 6.76
N ILE A 133 -10.22 11.91 7.45
CA ILE A 133 -11.24 10.92 7.82
C ILE A 133 -12.24 11.52 8.79
N VAL A 134 -11.76 12.14 9.87
CA VAL A 134 -12.62 12.77 10.88
C VAL A 134 -13.49 13.86 10.27
N ALA A 135 -12.94 14.70 9.37
CA ALA A 135 -13.71 15.72 8.68
C ALA A 135 -14.80 15.11 7.77
N GLY A 136 -14.46 14.04 7.04
CA GLY A 136 -15.41 13.27 6.24
C GLY A 136 -16.54 12.68 7.09
N ASP A 137 -16.20 12.03 8.21
CA ASP A 137 -17.17 11.43 9.13
C ASP A 137 -18.09 12.48 9.78
N ILE A 138 -17.56 13.63 10.20
CA ILE A 138 -18.37 14.74 10.72
C ILE A 138 -19.36 15.21 9.65
N MET A 139 -18.90 15.37 8.41
CA MET A 139 -19.76 15.79 7.31
C MET A 139 -20.85 14.75 7.01
N SER A 140 -20.52 13.45 7.10
CA SER A 140 -21.49 12.36 6.99
C SER A 140 -22.51 12.35 8.13
N ILE A 141 -22.08 12.57 9.37
CA ILE A 141 -22.98 12.65 10.54
C ILE A 141 -23.95 13.81 10.37
N VAL A 142 -23.46 14.99 9.96
CA VAL A 142 -24.30 16.17 9.72
C VAL A 142 -25.28 15.92 8.57
N GLY A 143 -24.83 15.31 7.47
CA GLY A 143 -25.69 14.94 6.35
C GLY A 143 -26.80 13.97 6.77
N PHE A 144 -26.45 12.91 7.50
CA PHE A 144 -27.42 11.93 7.98
C PHE A 144 -28.41 12.53 8.99
N ALA A 145 -27.92 13.31 9.96
CA ALA A 145 -28.76 14.01 10.92
C ALA A 145 -29.72 14.99 10.22
N GLY A 146 -29.26 15.69 9.19
CA GLY A 146 -30.08 16.57 8.37
C GLY A 146 -31.19 15.83 7.61
N ILE A 147 -30.90 14.66 7.04
CA ILE A 147 -31.90 13.80 6.39
C ILE A 147 -32.97 13.36 7.40
N VAL A 148 -32.57 12.94 8.60
CA VAL A 148 -33.50 12.49 9.65
C VAL A 148 -34.35 13.66 10.20
N ALA A 149 -33.73 14.82 10.44
CA ALA A 149 -34.45 15.99 10.93
C ALA A 149 -35.48 16.49 9.91
N THR A 150 -35.11 16.54 8.63
CA THR A 150 -36.02 16.95 7.54
C THR A 150 -37.05 15.89 7.19
N SER A 151 -36.79 14.61 7.51
CA SER A 151 -37.80 13.55 7.38
C SER A 151 -38.91 13.65 8.43
N ALA A 152 -38.56 14.10 9.64
CA ALA A 152 -39.48 14.25 10.77
C ALA A 152 -40.34 15.53 10.72
N LEU A 153 -39.82 16.64 10.18
CA LEU A 153 -40.52 17.94 10.20
C LEU A 153 -41.67 18.02 9.18
N ASP A 154 -41.37 17.81 7.90
CA ASP A 154 -42.36 18.04 6.84
C ASP A 154 -42.00 17.33 5.53
N LYS A 155 -43.02 16.85 4.80
CA LYS A 155 -42.84 16.16 3.51
C LYS A 155 -42.43 17.09 2.36
N ASN A 156 -42.72 18.39 2.48
CA ASN A 156 -42.50 19.37 1.41
C ASN A 156 -41.06 19.92 1.34
N LEU A 157 -40.17 19.52 2.26
CA LEU A 157 -38.77 19.97 2.31
C LEU A 157 -37.85 19.11 1.41
N TYR A 158 -38.28 18.82 0.17
CA TYR A 158 -37.56 17.92 -0.75
C TYR A 158 -36.19 18.46 -1.15
N ASN A 159 -36.07 19.77 -1.41
CA ASN A 159 -34.80 20.42 -1.76
C ASN A 159 -33.75 20.29 -0.64
N LEU A 160 -34.19 20.45 0.62
CA LEU A 160 -33.29 20.42 1.76
C LEU A 160 -32.81 18.99 2.06
N ARG A 161 -33.70 18.00 1.91
CA ARG A 161 -33.34 16.56 1.98
C ARG A 161 -32.31 16.19 0.91
N TYR A 162 -32.48 16.67 -0.31
CA TYR A 162 -31.54 16.43 -1.39
C TYR A 162 -30.17 17.07 -1.15
N PHE A 163 -30.15 18.29 -0.58
CA PHE A 163 -28.91 18.94 -0.14
C PHE A 163 -28.16 18.12 0.93
N PHE A 164 -28.86 17.68 1.99
CA PHE A 164 -28.24 16.84 3.02
C PHE A 164 -27.80 15.47 2.51
N THR A 165 -28.51 14.92 1.52
CA THR A 165 -28.13 13.68 0.83
C THR A 165 -26.84 13.86 0.03
N THR A 166 -26.70 15.01 -0.64
CA THR A 166 -25.45 15.39 -1.32
C THR A 166 -24.30 15.58 -0.33
N LEU A 167 -24.55 16.25 0.80
CA LEU A 167 -23.55 16.44 1.86
C LEU A 167 -23.09 15.10 2.46
N LEU A 168 -24.02 14.19 2.71
CA LEU A 168 -23.74 12.82 3.15
C LEU A 168 -22.86 12.08 2.13
N ALA A 169 -23.18 12.18 0.83
CA ALA A 169 -22.37 11.58 -0.23
C ALA A 169 -20.95 12.12 -0.28
N CYS A 170 -20.77 13.44 -0.15
CA CYS A 170 -19.45 14.04 -0.07
C CYS A 170 -18.63 13.48 1.09
N GLY A 171 -19.23 13.37 2.29
CA GLY A 171 -18.51 12.88 3.48
C GLY A 171 -18.09 11.43 3.33
N VAL A 172 -19.03 10.57 2.94
CA VAL A 172 -18.83 9.12 2.83
C VAL A 172 -17.81 8.78 1.74
N CYS A 173 -17.92 9.39 0.55
CA CYS A 173 -16.98 9.15 -0.55
C CYS A 173 -15.55 9.62 -0.24
N THR A 174 -15.38 10.58 0.69
CA THR A 174 -14.06 11.08 1.08
C THR A 174 -13.32 10.12 2.02
N VAL A 175 -14.04 9.36 2.84
CA VAL A 175 -13.43 8.47 3.86
C VAL A 175 -12.67 7.31 3.20
N LEU A 176 -13.23 6.70 2.15
CA LEU A 176 -12.65 5.53 1.48
C LEU A 176 -11.21 5.75 0.94
N PRO A 177 -10.93 6.77 0.11
CA PRO A 177 -9.57 7.01 -0.37
C PRO A 177 -8.60 7.38 0.76
N CYS A 178 -9.06 8.09 1.79
CA CYS A 178 -8.22 8.43 2.94
C CYS A 178 -7.82 7.17 3.74
N VAL A 179 -8.77 6.26 3.96
CA VAL A 179 -8.52 4.97 4.60
C VAL A 179 -7.53 4.14 3.77
N LEU A 180 -7.74 4.05 2.46
CA LEU A 180 -6.83 3.32 1.57
C LEU A 180 -5.41 3.90 1.61
N ALA A 181 -5.27 5.23 1.64
CA ALA A 181 -3.97 5.90 1.74
C ALA A 181 -3.24 5.60 3.06
N ILE A 182 -3.96 5.45 4.17
CA ILE A 182 -3.37 5.04 5.46
C ILE A 182 -2.92 3.59 5.41
N VAL A 183 -3.76 2.69 4.89
CA VAL A 183 -3.43 1.26 4.77
C VAL A 183 -2.22 1.06 3.87
N LEU A 184 -2.18 1.74 2.72
CA LEU A 184 -1.04 1.69 1.81
C LEU A 184 0.23 2.19 2.50
N LYS A 185 0.17 3.29 3.25
CA LYS A 185 1.32 3.79 4.02
C LYS A 185 1.82 2.75 5.02
N LEU A 186 0.93 2.15 5.80
CA LEU A 186 1.30 1.15 6.79
C LEU A 186 1.92 -0.11 6.15
N HIS A 187 1.41 -0.50 4.97
CA HIS A 187 1.95 -1.59 4.19
C HIS A 187 3.36 -1.29 3.66
N LEU A 188 3.56 -0.09 3.10
CA LEU A 188 4.87 0.37 2.64
C LEU A 188 5.87 0.49 3.79
N ASP A 189 5.46 1.01 4.95
CA ASP A 189 6.31 1.07 6.15
C ASP A 189 6.74 -0.33 6.61
N HIS A 190 5.84 -1.32 6.49
CA HIS A 190 6.16 -2.71 6.82
C HIS A 190 7.18 -3.32 5.84
N ILE A 191 6.98 -3.13 4.54
CA ILE A 191 7.91 -3.59 3.49
C ILE A 191 9.28 -2.92 3.66
N ASN A 192 9.30 -1.59 3.83
CA ASN A 192 10.53 -0.83 4.00
C ASN A 192 11.30 -1.31 5.25
N LYS A 193 10.61 -1.54 6.36
CA LYS A 193 11.23 -2.08 7.58
C LYS A 193 11.85 -3.46 7.35
N LYS A 194 11.18 -4.35 6.62
CA LYS A 194 11.71 -5.69 6.30
C LYS A 194 12.99 -5.59 5.46
N ARG A 195 12.99 -4.71 4.45
CA ARG A 195 14.15 -4.46 3.58
C ARG A 195 15.34 -3.86 4.35
N ASP A 196 15.09 -2.90 5.24
CA ASP A 196 16.15 -2.29 6.05
C ASP A 196 16.80 -3.30 7.00
N LEU A 197 16.01 -4.23 7.56
CA LEU A 197 16.54 -5.32 8.39
C LEU A 197 17.39 -6.31 7.58
N ASP A 198 17.01 -6.62 6.34
CA ASP A 198 17.81 -7.47 5.45
C ASP A 198 19.18 -6.81 5.14
N LEU A 199 19.20 -5.51 4.88
CA LEU A 199 20.44 -4.76 4.66
C LEU A 199 21.35 -4.77 5.90
N LEU A 200 20.79 -4.52 7.08
CA LEU A 200 21.54 -4.56 8.34
C LEU A 200 22.10 -5.96 8.63
N SER A 201 21.33 -7.01 8.30
CA SER A 201 21.77 -8.40 8.43
C SER A 201 22.93 -8.72 7.49
N ARG A 202 22.95 -8.21 6.26
CA ARG A 202 24.08 -8.43 5.31
C ARG A 202 25.38 -7.81 5.79
N HIS A 203 25.30 -6.67 6.47
CA HIS A 203 26.45 -5.99 7.07
C HIS A 203 26.80 -6.51 8.47
N ASN A 204 26.23 -7.64 8.90
CA ASN A 204 26.44 -8.26 10.21
C ASN A 204 26.23 -7.29 11.40
N VAL A 205 25.28 -6.36 11.29
CA VAL A 205 24.95 -5.43 12.38
C VAL A 205 24.02 -6.11 13.38
N SER A 206 24.51 -6.36 14.60
CA SER A 206 23.68 -6.88 15.69
C SER A 206 22.78 -5.78 16.27
N LEU A 207 21.47 -5.99 16.24
CA LEU A 207 20.49 -5.06 16.81
C LEU A 207 19.99 -5.55 18.17
N ASN A 208 19.86 -4.65 19.13
CA ASN A 208 19.20 -4.95 20.40
C ASN A 208 17.66 -4.98 20.26
N ASP A 209 16.95 -5.70 21.14
CA ASP A 209 15.47 -5.78 21.13
C ASP A 209 14.76 -4.42 21.22
N SER A 210 15.38 -3.45 21.90
CA SER A 210 14.88 -2.08 22.00
C SER A 210 15.00 -1.32 20.66
N GLU A 211 16.06 -1.59 19.90
CA GLU A 211 16.34 -0.98 18.60
C GLU A 211 15.47 -1.59 17.51
N LEU A 212 15.20 -2.90 17.59
CA LEU A 212 14.31 -3.62 16.68
C LEU A 212 12.87 -3.05 16.68
N ARG A 213 12.43 -2.47 17.80
CA ARG A 213 11.13 -1.82 17.93
C ARG A 213 11.09 -0.43 17.30
N ASN A 214 12.22 0.27 17.19
CA ASN A 214 12.28 1.63 16.68
C ASN A 214 12.55 1.66 15.16
N SER A 215 11.48 1.74 14.37
CA SER A 215 11.57 1.78 12.90
C SER A 215 12.37 2.96 12.35
N LYS A 216 12.33 4.13 13.00
CA LYS A 216 13.11 5.30 12.58
C LYS A 216 14.61 5.04 12.74
N LYS A 217 15.01 4.50 13.89
CA LYS A 217 16.42 4.19 14.17
C LYS A 217 16.98 3.13 13.22
N ILE A 218 16.19 2.09 12.93
CA ILE A 218 16.54 1.05 11.93
C ILE A 218 16.80 1.70 10.57
N ARG A 219 15.89 2.57 10.12
CA ARG A 219 16.02 3.26 8.84
C ARG A 219 17.23 4.19 8.79
N GLU A 220 17.51 4.92 9.87
CA GLU A 220 18.71 5.76 9.97
C GLU A 220 20.01 4.94 9.87
N MET A 221 20.07 3.79 10.54
CA MET A 221 21.22 2.89 10.46
C MET A 221 21.38 2.28 9.07
N ALA A 222 20.28 1.85 8.45
CA ALA A 222 20.30 1.31 7.09
C ALA A 222 20.74 2.37 6.05
N MET A 223 20.28 3.62 6.17
CA MET A 223 20.67 4.70 5.24
C MET A 223 22.18 5.00 5.30
N LYS A 224 22.80 4.98 6.48
CA LYS A 224 24.26 5.19 6.63
C LYS A 224 25.09 4.11 5.93
N LEU A 225 24.60 2.88 5.92
CA LEU A 225 25.30 1.77 5.25
C LEU A 225 25.13 1.83 3.74
N VAL A 226 23.94 2.24 3.26
CA VAL A 226 23.66 2.40 1.83
C VAL A 226 24.51 3.51 1.19
N GLU A 227 24.86 4.56 1.93
CA GLU A 227 25.74 5.64 1.45
C GLU A 227 27.16 5.15 1.11
N HIS A 228 27.57 4.02 1.70
CA HIS A 228 28.87 3.40 1.47
C HIS A 228 28.84 2.22 0.48
N GLU A 229 27.68 1.81 -0.01
CA GLU A 229 27.61 0.76 -1.04
C GLU A 229 27.84 1.31 -2.45
N PRO A 230 28.62 0.63 -3.29
CA PRO A 230 28.70 0.97 -4.71
C PRO A 230 27.30 0.83 -5.34
N LYS A 231 26.87 1.85 -6.09
CA LYS A 231 25.57 1.83 -6.81
C LYS A 231 25.56 0.70 -7.83
N CYS A 232 25.01 -0.46 -7.48
CA CYS A 232 24.73 -1.50 -8.46
C CYS A 232 23.48 -1.12 -9.28
N ASP A 233 23.64 -1.17 -10.60
CA ASP A 233 22.66 -1.05 -11.69
C ASP A 233 22.17 0.37 -12.05
N GLU A 234 22.85 0.96 -13.04
CA GLU A 234 22.58 2.27 -13.65
C GLU A 234 21.21 2.35 -14.35
N VAL A 235 20.61 1.25 -14.82
CA VAL A 235 19.40 1.29 -15.65
C VAL A 235 18.12 1.66 -14.88
N LEU A 236 18.12 1.53 -13.55
CA LEU A 236 17.00 1.93 -12.67
C LEU A 236 17.29 3.19 -11.82
N CYS A 237 18.54 3.65 -11.79
CA CYS A 237 18.99 4.73 -10.91
C CYS A 237 18.83 6.15 -11.48
N ASP A 238 18.66 6.29 -12.80
CA ASP A 238 18.83 7.59 -13.47
C ASP A 238 17.74 8.63 -13.23
N TYR A 239 16.59 8.27 -12.65
CA TYR A 239 15.48 9.23 -12.49
C TYR A 239 15.28 9.83 -11.10
N HIS A 240 15.86 9.29 -10.01
CA HIS A 240 15.84 9.98 -8.71
C HIS A 240 16.79 9.32 -7.69
N PRO A 241 17.68 10.06 -7.00
CA PRO A 241 18.61 9.50 -6.01
C PRO A 241 17.95 8.84 -4.77
N ASN A 242 16.63 8.97 -4.61
CA ASN A 242 15.85 8.46 -3.48
C ASN A 242 14.83 7.35 -3.85
N TRP A 243 14.88 6.80 -5.06
CA TRP A 243 13.89 5.80 -5.53
C TRP A 243 13.85 4.51 -4.68
N ARG A 244 14.97 4.16 -4.01
CA ARG A 244 15.01 3.05 -3.05
C ARG A 244 14.17 3.30 -1.79
N TYR A 245 13.71 4.52 -1.52
CA TYR A 245 13.08 4.91 -0.26
C TYR A 245 11.93 5.90 -0.48
N ILE A 246 10.97 5.54 -1.34
CA ILE A 246 9.77 6.36 -1.55
C ILE A 246 8.92 6.35 -0.26
N THR A 247 8.84 7.54 0.36
CA THR A 247 7.86 7.93 1.40
C THR A 247 6.47 8.13 0.82
#